data_AF-A0A480AAM5-F1
#
_entry.id   AF-A0A480AAM5-F1
#
_cell.length_a   1.000
_cell.length_b   1.000
_cell.length_c   1.000
_cell.angle_alpha   90.00
_cell.angle_beta   90.00
_cell.angle_gamma   90.00
#
_symmetry.space_group_name_H-M   'P 1'
#
loop_
_entity.id
_entity.type
_entity.pdbx_description
1 polymer ?
#
loop_
_entity_poly.entity_id
_entity_poly.type
_entity_poly.pdbx_seq_one_letter_code
_entity_poly.pdbx_strand_id
1 'polypeptide(L)' 'MPNLTDIPGISQIWTRTKGDPRIKIAILDGAADLERSCFQGAKFSQFKPYWAEDIELKR' A
#
# COMPACT_ATOMS: atom_id res chain seq x y z
N MET A 1 -14.13 10.42 -0.19
CA MET A 1 -12.71 10.83 -0.12
C MET A 1 -12.61 12.27 -0.57
N PRO A 2 -11.86 13.14 0.13
CA PRO A 2 -11.56 14.48 -0.39
C PRO A 2 -10.83 14.38 -1.73
N ASN A 3 -10.98 15.39 -2.57
CA ASN A 3 -10.25 15.43 -3.83
C ASN A 3 -8.76 15.67 -3.52
N LEU A 4 -7.90 14.73 -3.90
CA LEU A 4 -6.47 14.79 -3.60
C LEU A 4 -5.79 15.98 -4.29
N THR A 5 -6.38 16.52 -5.36
CA THR A 5 -5.89 17.73 -6.03
C THR A 5 -6.04 18.99 -5.20
N ASP A 6 -6.85 18.95 -4.13
CA ASP A 6 -7.08 20.10 -3.25
C ASP A 6 -5.92 20.29 -2.24
N ILE A 7 -5.05 19.28 -2.09
CA ILE A 7 -3.85 19.38 -1.25
C ILE A 7 -2.81 20.22 -2.02
N PRO A 8 -2.37 21.37 -1.49
CA PRO A 8 -1.38 22.21 -2.16
C PRO A 8 -0.11 21.43 -2.50
N GLY A 9 0.33 21.47 -3.76
CA GLY A 9 1.55 20.81 -4.22
C GLY A 9 1.36 19.40 -4.80
N ILE A 10 0.25 18.72 -4.53
CA ILE A 10 0.04 17.32 -4.99
C ILE A 10 -0.04 17.23 -6.52
N SER A 11 -0.81 18.11 -7.16
CA SER A 11 -0.91 18.13 -8.62
C SER A 11 0.46 18.40 -9.26
N GLN A 12 1.26 19.30 -8.68
CA GLN A 12 2.58 19.67 -9.20
C GLN A 12 3.62 18.55 -9.06
N ILE A 13 3.59 17.76 -7.97
CA ILE A 13 4.54 16.65 -7.83
C ILE A 13 4.14 15.46 -8.71
N TRP A 14 2.85 15.19 -8.88
CA TRP A 14 2.37 14.07 -9.70
C TRP A 14 2.60 14.25 -11.21
N THR A 15 2.79 15.47 -11.70
CA THR A 15 3.26 15.69 -13.08
C THR A 15 4.73 15.28 -13.26
N ARG A 16 5.52 15.24 -12.17
CA ARG A 16 6.93 14.87 -12.19
C ARG A 16 7.14 13.39 -11.90
N THR A 17 6.40 12.83 -10.96
CA THR A 17 6.49 11.40 -10.61
C THR A 17 5.25 10.93 -9.84
N LYS A 18 4.85 9.68 -10.05
CA LYS A 18 3.86 8.97 -9.22
C LYS A 18 4.50 7.91 -8.33
N GLY A 19 5.83 7.93 -8.22
CA GLY A 19 6.64 6.90 -7.57
C GLY A 19 7.70 6.34 -8.53
N ASP A 20 8.63 5.60 -7.96
CA ASP A 20 9.70 4.90 -8.69
C ASP A 20 9.86 3.49 -8.09
N PRO A 21 9.92 2.42 -8.90
CA PRO A 21 10.02 1.04 -8.41
C PRO A 21 11.27 0.72 -7.57
N ARG A 22 12.28 1.61 -7.57
CA ARG A 22 13.48 1.52 -6.73
C ARG A 22 13.22 1.95 -5.28
N ILE A 23 12.18 2.74 -5.05
CA ILE A 23 11.75 3.18 -3.71
C ILE A 23 10.77 2.13 -3.15
N LYS A 24 11.06 1.61 -1.96
CA LYS A 24 10.23 0.60 -1.29
C LYS A 24 9.61 1.21 -0.04
N ILE A 25 8.32 0.94 0.17
CA ILE A 25 7.57 1.32 1.38
C ILE A 25 7.13 0.02 2.05
N ALA A 26 7.50 -0.17 3.31
CA ALA A 26 7.02 -1.27 4.14
C ALA A 26 5.89 -0.77 5.04
N ILE A 27 4.76 -1.46 5.03
CA ILE A 27 3.61 -1.19 5.90
C ILE A 27 3.63 -2.26 6.99
N LEU A 28 3.80 -1.83 8.24
CA LEU A 28 3.74 -2.70 9.42
C LEU A 28 2.34 -2.57 10.02
N ASP A 29 1.44 -3.42 9.56
CA ASP A 29 0.03 -3.43 9.94
C ASP A 29 -0.53 -4.86 9.83
N GLY A 30 -1.81 -5.03 10.10
CA GLY A 30 -2.54 -6.27 9.86
C GLY A 30 -2.56 -6.69 8.39
N ALA A 31 -3.10 -7.89 8.15
CA ALA A 31 -3.20 -8.42 6.79
C ALA A 31 -4.09 -7.54 5.90
N ALA A 32 -3.53 -7.10 4.77
CA ALA A 32 -4.28 -6.37 3.76
C ALA A 32 -5.12 -7.33 2.91
N ASP A 33 -6.28 -6.86 2.47
CA ASP A 33 -7.13 -7.56 1.50
C ASP A 33 -6.64 -7.23 0.08
N LEU A 34 -5.82 -8.13 -0.46
CA LEU A 34 -5.07 -7.93 -1.71
C LEU A 34 -5.92 -8.10 -2.97
N GLU A 35 -7.12 -8.67 -2.85
CA GLU A 35 -8.05 -8.88 -3.98
C GLU A 35 -8.78 -7.59 -4.37
N ARG A 36 -8.61 -6.50 -3.61
CA ARG A 36 -9.26 -5.22 -3.92
C ARG A 36 -8.70 -4.61 -5.20
N SER A 37 -9.60 -4.05 -6.02
CA SER A 37 -9.26 -3.47 -7.32
C SER A 37 -8.22 -2.34 -7.26
N CYS A 38 -8.12 -1.62 -6.14
CA CYS A 38 -7.09 -0.58 -5.96
C CYS A 38 -5.65 -1.11 -5.94
N PHE A 39 -5.47 -2.42 -5.72
CA PHE A 39 -4.17 -3.08 -5.77
C PHE A 39 -3.87 -3.72 -7.13
N GLN A 40 -4.83 -3.75 -8.07
CA GLN A 40 -4.59 -4.29 -9.40
C GLN A 40 -3.51 -3.48 -10.15
N GLY A 41 -2.44 -4.15 -10.55
CA GLY A 41 -1.27 -3.52 -11.20
C GLY A 41 -0.28 -2.85 -10.23
N ALA A 42 -0.55 -2.84 -8.93
CA ALA A 42 0.41 -2.36 -7.94
C ALA A 42 1.53 -3.39 -7.70
N LYS A 43 2.72 -2.91 -7.33
CA LYS A 43 3.89 -3.75 -7.04
C LYS A 43 4.05 -3.93 -5.52
N PHE A 44 3.52 -5.00 -4.97
CA PHE A 44 3.63 -5.31 -3.54
C PHE A 44 3.91 -6.80 -3.29
N SER A 45 4.36 -7.09 -2.08
CA SER A 45 4.51 -8.45 -1.55
C SER A 45 4.11 -8.42 -0.08
N GLN A 46 3.32 -9.38 0.37
CA GLN A 46 3.01 -9.54 1.78
C GLN A 46 4.03 -10.49 2.42
N PHE A 47 4.55 -10.10 3.57
CA PHE A 47 5.53 -10.88 4.31
C PHE A 47 4.97 -11.19 5.70
N LYS A 48 4.96 -12.47 6.05
CA LYS A 48 4.72 -12.90 7.43
C LYS A 48 6.07 -12.98 8.14
N PRO A 49 6.27 -12.29 9.27
CA PRO A 49 7.50 -12.42 10.05
C PRO A 49 7.76 -13.87 10.45
N TYR A 50 9.02 -14.33 10.38
CA TYR A 50 9.37 -15.74 10.62
C TYR A 50 9.04 -16.21 12.05
N TRP A 51 8.92 -15.27 12.99
CA TRP A 51 8.60 -15.52 14.40
C TRP A 51 7.10 -15.40 14.70
N ALA A 52 6.28 -14.98 13.73
CA ALA A 52 4.85 -14.81 13.96
C ALA A 52 4.13 -16.16 13.86
N GLU A 53 3.40 -16.52 14.91
CA GLU A 53 2.50 -17.68 14.88
C GLU A 53 1.27 -17.39 14.02
N ASP A 54 0.64 -18.44 13.49
CA ASP A 54 -0.67 -18.29 12.85
C ASP A 54 -1.72 -17.99 13.92
N ILE A 55 -2.50 -16.93 13.69
CA ILE A 55 -3.62 -16.58 14.56
C ILE A 55 -4.84 -17.37 14.06
N GLU A 56 -5.23 -18.43 14.79
CA GLU A 56 -6.51 -19.09 14.57
C GLU A 56 -7.65 -18.16 15.03
N LEU A 57 -8.31 -17.50 14.07
CA LEU A 57 -9.58 -16.83 14.33
C LEU A 57 -10.66 -17.92 14.44
N LYS A 58 -11.06 -18.25 15.68
CA LYS A 58 -12.27 -19.07 15.91
C LYS A 58 -13.46 -18.36 15.28
N ARG A 59 -14.03 -18.97 14.23
CA ARG A 59 -15.31 -18.57 13.62
C ARG A 59 -16.48 -18.93 14.53
#